data_AF-A0A348ULB6-F1
#
_entry.id   AF-A0A348ULB6-F1
#
_cell.length_a   1.000
_cell.length_b   1.000
_cell.length_c   1.000
_cell.angle_alpha   90.00
_cell.angle_beta   90.00
_cell.angle_gamma   90.00
#
_symmetry.space_group_name_H-M   'P 1'
#
loop_
_entity.id
_entity.type
_entity.pdbx_description
1 polymer ?
#
loop_
_entity_poly.entity_id
_entity_poly.type
_entity_poly.pdbx_seq_one_letter_code
_entity_poly.pdbx_strand_id
1 'polypeptide(L)'
;SAVRLDPRATSPNLNLLATQTYVAAGVPRWTTLGGTETNFSFSLYIPHYYETSAPVPLAWNAPKTLIEIRGGSGPLTGGFYPGGPERQDCAGDGDPNTCTYAEEIQNFANWFQYYRSRELVSKANLGRVVADLQDIRVGYDTINQTTSMPIRDMNERLAEGNKKALIDNIYAVDSFGESPLRQALDRAGKTFACETGNYCPRAEPPAGFCQQNFALLYTDGYWNGGAGVSSNE
;
A
#
# COMPACT_ATOMS: atom_id res chain seq x y z
N SER A 1 -6.29 3.30 -19.99
CA SER A 1 -5.17 3.97 -19.30
C SER A 1 -4.13 2.92 -18.98
N ALA A 2 -2.86 3.19 -19.29
CA ALA A 2 -1.76 2.36 -18.81
C ALA A 2 -1.48 2.78 -17.36
N VAL A 3 -1.50 1.82 -16.44
CA VAL A 3 -1.26 2.10 -15.01
C VAL A 3 0.08 1.56 -14.61
N ARG A 4 0.86 2.37 -13.89
CA ARG A 4 2.13 1.91 -13.34
C ARG A 4 1.85 0.89 -12.24
N LEU A 5 2.52 -0.26 -12.30
CA LEU A 5 2.46 -1.26 -11.21
C LEU A 5 3.06 -0.71 -9.92
N ASP A 6 4.04 0.17 -10.02
CA ASP A 6 4.58 0.93 -8.90
C ASP A 6 4.56 2.42 -9.30
N PRO A 7 3.97 3.32 -8.48
CA PRO A 7 3.96 4.75 -8.73
C PRO A 7 5.33 5.34 -9.11
N ARG A 8 6.44 4.72 -8.69
CA ARG A 8 7.83 5.12 -8.96
C ARG A 8 8.54 4.31 -10.03
N ALA A 9 8.08 3.12 -10.39
CA ALA A 9 8.72 2.34 -11.45
C ALA A 9 8.44 2.95 -12.82
N THR A 10 9.50 3.15 -13.61
CA THR A 10 9.37 3.61 -15.01
C THR A 10 8.88 2.51 -15.96
N SER A 11 8.86 1.25 -15.49
CA SER A 11 8.40 0.06 -16.19
C SER A 11 8.22 -1.09 -15.18
N PRO A 12 7.26 -2.02 -15.34
CA PRO A 12 6.30 -2.13 -16.44
C PRO A 12 4.99 -1.37 -16.18
N ASN A 13 4.46 -0.77 -17.24
CA ASN A 13 3.08 -0.30 -17.29
C ASN A 13 2.16 -1.48 -17.61
N LEU A 14 1.07 -1.61 -16.86
CA LEU A 14 0.03 -2.60 -17.11
C LEU A 14 -1.11 -1.96 -17.91
N ASN A 15 -1.50 -2.59 -19.02
CA ASN A 15 -2.69 -2.18 -19.76
C ASN A 15 -3.93 -2.75 -19.08
N LEU A 16 -4.60 -1.93 -18.25
CA LEU A 16 -5.84 -2.33 -17.57
C LEU A 16 -7.02 -2.57 -18.51
N LEU A 17 -6.95 -2.10 -19.76
CA LEU A 17 -8.04 -2.24 -20.73
C LEU A 17 -8.00 -3.57 -21.48
N ALA A 18 -6.92 -4.35 -21.33
CA ALA A 18 -6.76 -5.65 -21.96
C ALA A 18 -6.97 -6.79 -20.95
N THR A 19 -7.47 -7.91 -21.44
CA THR A 19 -7.42 -9.17 -20.70
C THR A 19 -5.97 -9.64 -20.64
N GLN A 20 -5.50 -9.93 -19.44
CA GLN A 20 -4.13 -10.37 -19.19
C GLN A 20 -4.08 -11.89 -19.12
N THR A 21 -3.10 -12.50 -19.78
CA THR A 21 -2.88 -13.94 -19.74
C THR A 21 -1.67 -14.25 -18.87
N TYR A 22 -1.86 -15.13 -17.90
CA TYR A 22 -0.84 -15.61 -17.00
C TYR A 22 -0.60 -17.09 -17.24
N VAL A 23 0.67 -17.49 -17.20
CA VAL A 23 1.07 -18.89 -17.35
C VAL A 23 1.77 -19.32 -16.06
N ALA A 24 1.16 -20.28 -15.37
CA ALA A 24 1.79 -20.97 -14.25
C ALA A 24 2.52 -22.21 -14.78
N ALA A 25 3.84 -22.23 -14.65
CA ALA A 25 4.67 -23.40 -14.95
C ALA A 25 4.95 -24.17 -13.66
N GLY A 26 5.17 -25.48 -13.78
CA GLY A 26 5.52 -26.32 -12.63
C GLY A 26 4.36 -26.55 -11.65
N VAL A 27 3.11 -26.41 -12.09
CA VAL A 27 1.94 -26.68 -11.24
C VAL A 27 1.93 -28.17 -10.87
N PRO A 28 1.88 -28.52 -9.57
CA PRO A 28 1.84 -29.91 -9.14
C PRO A 28 0.65 -30.64 -9.75
N ARG A 29 0.92 -31.73 -10.48
CA ARG A 29 -0.11 -32.68 -10.88
C ARG A 29 -0.54 -33.45 -9.64
N TRP A 30 -1.79 -33.26 -9.25
CA TRP A 30 -2.47 -34.13 -8.28
C TRP A 30 -2.81 -35.48 -8.94
N THR A 31 -1.79 -36.24 -9.30
CA THR A 31 -1.90 -37.65 -9.73
C THR A 31 -1.19 -38.56 -8.73
N THR A 32 -1.57 -39.83 -8.68
CA THR A 32 -0.97 -40.85 -7.79
C THR A 32 0.53 -41.06 -7.99
N LEU A 33 1.09 -40.60 -9.10
CA LEU A 33 2.52 -40.70 -9.44
C LEU A 33 3.31 -39.42 -9.11
N GLY A 34 2.64 -38.33 -8.73
CA GLY A 34 3.25 -37.00 -8.63
C GLY A 34 3.76 -36.48 -9.99
N GLY A 35 4.19 -35.22 -10.03
CA GLY A 35 4.82 -34.61 -11.20
C GLY A 35 4.51 -33.12 -11.36
N THR A 36 5.26 -32.43 -12.23
CA THR A 36 5.10 -31.02 -12.58
C THR A 36 5.13 -30.91 -14.10
N GLU A 37 3.97 -30.88 -14.77
CA GLU A 37 3.96 -30.91 -16.24
C GLU A 37 2.97 -29.97 -16.93
N THR A 38 1.97 -29.44 -16.23
CA THR A 38 0.95 -28.63 -16.92
C THR A 38 1.27 -27.15 -16.79
N ASN A 39 1.69 -26.53 -17.89
CA ASN A 39 1.56 -25.09 -18.07
C ASN A 39 0.07 -24.77 -18.01
N PHE A 40 -0.39 -24.21 -16.90
CA PHE A 40 -1.76 -23.77 -16.74
C PHE A 40 -1.82 -22.29 -17.14
N SER A 41 -2.55 -22.01 -18.22
CA SER A 41 -2.81 -20.64 -18.64
C SER A 41 -4.18 -20.21 -18.16
N PHE A 42 -4.27 -19.04 -17.54
CA PHE A 42 -5.54 -18.39 -17.25
C PHE A 42 -5.52 -16.96 -17.75
N SER A 43 -6.70 -16.47 -18.13
CA SER A 43 -6.89 -15.11 -18.60
C SER A 43 -7.79 -14.37 -17.62
N LEU A 44 -7.41 -13.13 -17.29
CA LEU A 44 -8.11 -12.31 -16.30
C LEU A 44 -8.24 -10.88 -16.81
N TYR A 45 -9.46 -10.34 -16.74
CA TYR A 45 -9.66 -8.90 -16.83
C TYR A 45 -9.54 -8.31 -15.42
N ILE A 46 -8.49 -7.53 -15.20
CA ILE A 46 -8.12 -7.07 -13.87
C ILE A 46 -9.16 -6.08 -13.29
N PRO A 47 -9.70 -5.11 -14.06
CA PRO A 47 -10.73 -4.21 -13.56
C PRO A 47 -12.07 -4.93 -13.35
N HIS A 48 -12.27 -5.46 -12.15
CA HIS A 48 -13.52 -6.07 -11.74
C HIS A 48 -13.72 -5.95 -10.22
N TYR A 49 -14.96 -6.12 -9.80
CA TYR A 49 -15.33 -6.23 -8.39
C TYR A 49 -16.52 -7.19 -8.25
N TYR A 50 -16.87 -7.53 -7.00
CA TYR A 50 -18.00 -8.40 -6.71
C TYR A 50 -19.07 -7.64 -5.95
N GLU A 51 -20.31 -7.76 -6.41
CA GLU A 51 -21.50 -7.25 -5.70
C GLU A 51 -22.25 -8.41 -5.04
N THR A 52 -22.87 -8.13 -3.89
CA THR A 52 -23.76 -9.07 -3.22
C THR A 52 -24.95 -8.33 -2.63
N SER A 53 -26.14 -8.92 -2.76
CA SER A 53 -27.36 -8.47 -2.08
C SER A 53 -27.66 -9.29 -0.82
N ALA A 54 -26.73 -10.17 -0.42
CA ALA A 54 -26.91 -10.98 0.78
C ALA A 54 -26.89 -10.09 2.04
N PRO A 55 -27.73 -10.39 3.04
CA PRO A 55 -27.76 -9.63 4.28
C PRO A 55 -26.46 -9.79 5.08
N VAL A 56 -26.09 -8.77 5.84
CA VAL A 56 -25.02 -8.84 6.84
C VAL A 56 -25.53 -9.49 8.14
N PRO A 57 -24.73 -10.37 8.78
CA PRO A 57 -23.38 -10.79 8.42
C PRO A 57 -23.36 -11.75 7.22
N LEU A 58 -22.39 -11.55 6.31
CA LEU A 58 -22.28 -12.32 5.07
C LEU A 58 -21.90 -13.78 5.37
N ALA A 59 -22.68 -14.72 4.86
CA ALA A 59 -22.32 -16.14 4.87
C ALA A 59 -21.12 -16.39 3.95
N TRP A 60 -20.27 -17.38 4.28
CA TRP A 60 -19.09 -17.72 3.49
C TRP A 60 -19.41 -18.08 2.02
N ASN A 61 -20.61 -18.58 1.77
CA ASN A 61 -21.14 -18.96 0.45
C ASN A 61 -22.19 -17.97 -0.08
N ALA A 62 -22.26 -16.76 0.46
CA ALA A 62 -23.20 -15.75 -0.01
C ALA A 62 -23.03 -15.53 -1.53
N PRO A 63 -24.14 -15.49 -2.29
CA PRO A 63 -24.08 -15.29 -3.73
C PRO A 63 -23.43 -13.94 -4.03
N LYS A 64 -22.51 -13.95 -4.99
CA LYS A 64 -21.80 -12.77 -5.46
C LYS A 64 -21.81 -12.73 -6.98
N THR A 65 -22.03 -11.55 -7.52
CA THR A 65 -22.02 -11.30 -8.96
C THR A 65 -20.72 -10.62 -9.31
N LEU A 66 -19.98 -11.17 -10.27
CA LEU A 66 -18.79 -10.53 -10.81
C LEU A 66 -19.22 -9.40 -11.75
N ILE A 67 -18.71 -8.19 -11.50
CA ILE A 67 -18.86 -7.04 -12.39
C ILE A 67 -17.50 -6.69 -12.96
N GLU A 68 -17.35 -6.82 -14.28
CA GLU A 68 -16.17 -6.34 -15.00
C GLU A 68 -16.40 -4.88 -15.43
N ILE A 69 -15.41 -4.01 -15.18
CA ILE A 69 -15.48 -2.58 -15.51
C ILE A 69 -15.13 -2.41 -17.00
N ARG A 70 -16.10 -2.63 -17.90
CA ARG A 70 -15.97 -2.43 -19.35
C ARG A 70 -16.94 -1.36 -19.85
N GLY A 71 -16.72 -0.89 -21.09
CA GLY A 71 -17.64 0.03 -21.74
C GLY A 71 -19.04 -0.59 -21.89
N GLY A 72 -20.05 0.05 -21.30
CA GLY A 72 -21.45 -0.37 -21.38
C GLY A 72 -21.83 -1.61 -20.56
N SER A 73 -20.92 -2.16 -19.75
CA SER A 73 -21.19 -3.34 -18.90
C SER A 73 -21.58 -3.01 -17.46
N GLY A 74 -21.77 -1.73 -17.14
CA GLY A 74 -22.18 -1.34 -15.80
C GLY A 74 -23.53 -1.95 -15.42
N PRO A 75 -23.74 -2.32 -14.14
CA PRO A 75 -24.93 -3.04 -13.68
C PRO A 75 -26.21 -2.19 -13.70
N LEU A 76 -26.09 -0.87 -13.86
CA LEU A 76 -27.24 0.05 -13.91
C LEU A 76 -27.75 0.25 -15.34
N THR A 77 -28.99 0.73 -15.45
CA THR A 77 -29.63 1.01 -16.76
C THR A 77 -28.78 2.00 -17.55
N GLY A 78 -28.50 1.71 -18.82
CA GLY A 78 -27.60 2.53 -19.64
C GLY A 78 -26.11 2.15 -19.55
N GLY A 79 -25.77 1.12 -18.76
CA GLY A 79 -24.40 0.62 -18.62
C GLY A 79 -23.55 1.45 -17.67
N PHE A 80 -24.18 2.18 -16.73
CA PHE A 80 -23.51 2.94 -15.67
C PHE A 80 -23.12 2.06 -14.49
N TYR A 81 -22.15 2.53 -13.72
CA TYR A 81 -21.68 1.91 -12.48
C TYR A 81 -22.30 2.59 -11.25
N PRO A 82 -22.41 1.88 -10.11
CA PRO A 82 -22.94 2.48 -8.89
C PRO A 82 -22.07 3.63 -8.38
N GLY A 83 -22.68 4.81 -8.25
CA GLY A 83 -22.14 5.95 -7.52
C GLY A 83 -22.62 5.97 -6.08
N GLY A 84 -22.72 7.18 -5.52
CA GLY A 84 -23.27 7.41 -4.19
C GLY A 84 -22.84 8.78 -3.64
N PRO A 85 -23.51 9.27 -2.59
CA PRO A 85 -23.24 10.60 -2.03
C PRO A 85 -21.81 10.76 -1.47
N GLU A 86 -21.11 9.67 -1.16
CA GLU A 86 -19.72 9.69 -0.73
C GLU A 86 -18.72 9.54 -1.90
N ARG A 87 -19.20 9.20 -3.10
CA ARG A 87 -18.39 9.02 -4.32
C ARG A 87 -18.31 10.34 -5.09
N GLN A 88 -17.50 11.27 -4.60
CA GLN A 88 -17.21 12.55 -5.26
C GLN A 88 -16.42 12.40 -6.56
N ASP A 89 -15.89 11.20 -6.81
CA ASP A 89 -15.19 10.74 -8.01
C ASP A 89 -16.13 10.30 -9.14
N CYS A 90 -17.44 10.51 -8.97
CA CYS A 90 -18.51 10.24 -9.92
C CYS A 90 -19.41 11.48 -10.11
N ALA A 91 -20.44 11.40 -10.96
CA ALA A 91 -21.40 12.47 -11.33
C ALA A 91 -21.03 13.36 -12.54
N GLY A 92 -20.13 12.93 -13.43
CA GLY A 92 -19.89 13.61 -14.71
C GLY A 92 -21.10 13.65 -15.65
N ASP A 93 -22.11 12.82 -15.40
CA ASP A 93 -23.42 12.79 -16.05
C ASP A 93 -24.49 13.63 -15.33
N GLY A 94 -24.17 14.21 -14.17
CA GLY A 94 -25.08 15.01 -13.35
C GLY A 94 -25.92 14.22 -12.35
N ASP A 95 -25.76 12.89 -12.24
CA ASP A 95 -26.40 12.07 -11.21
C ASP A 95 -25.35 11.53 -10.23
N PRO A 96 -25.39 11.92 -8.94
CA PRO A 96 -24.42 11.45 -7.95
C PRO A 96 -24.52 9.95 -7.64
N ASN A 97 -25.59 9.26 -8.08
CA ASN A 97 -25.79 7.83 -7.86
C ASN A 97 -25.24 6.96 -8.99
N THR A 98 -24.67 7.56 -10.04
CA THR A 98 -24.11 6.86 -11.18
C THR A 98 -22.67 7.31 -11.45
N CYS A 99 -21.87 6.38 -11.97
CA CYS A 99 -20.55 6.64 -12.52
C CYS A 99 -20.53 6.16 -13.97
N THR A 100 -19.98 6.98 -14.86
CA THR A 100 -19.69 6.57 -16.24
C THR A 100 -18.56 5.54 -16.25
N TYR A 101 -18.46 4.76 -17.34
CA TYR A 101 -17.32 3.85 -17.54
C TYR A 101 -15.96 4.56 -17.42
N ALA A 102 -15.85 5.79 -17.95
CA ALA A 102 -14.60 6.54 -17.94
C ALA A 102 -14.16 6.95 -16.52
N GLU A 103 -15.12 7.31 -15.67
CA GLU A 103 -14.87 7.59 -14.26
C GLU A 103 -14.50 6.31 -13.51
N GLU A 104 -15.31 5.26 -13.63
CA GLU A 104 -15.12 4.05 -12.86
C GLU A 104 -13.79 3.34 -13.20
N ILE A 105 -13.40 3.29 -14.48
CA ILE A 105 -12.10 2.73 -14.86
C ILE A 105 -10.92 3.58 -14.38
N GLN A 106 -11.09 4.90 -14.27
CA GLN A 106 -10.07 5.79 -13.71
C GLN A 106 -9.96 5.65 -12.19
N ASN A 107 -11.09 5.45 -11.50
CA ASN A 107 -11.13 5.19 -10.07
C ASN A 107 -10.46 3.85 -9.74
N PHE A 108 -10.77 2.81 -10.51
CA PHE A 108 -10.06 1.54 -10.43
C PHE A 108 -8.56 1.71 -10.69
N ALA A 109 -8.17 2.47 -11.72
CA ALA A 109 -6.76 2.74 -12.02
C ALA A 109 -6.03 3.43 -10.85
N ASN A 110 -6.66 4.41 -10.21
CA ASN A 110 -6.12 5.11 -9.05
C ASN A 110 -5.96 4.16 -7.86
N TRP A 111 -7.01 3.38 -7.54
CA TRP A 111 -6.94 2.35 -6.51
C TRP A 111 -5.82 1.34 -6.78
N PHE A 112 -5.77 0.83 -8.01
CA PHE A 112 -4.82 -0.18 -8.43
C PHE A 112 -3.38 0.31 -8.32
N GLN A 113 -3.13 1.57 -8.66
CA GLN A 113 -1.80 2.18 -8.61
C GLN A 113 -1.33 2.46 -7.18
N TYR A 114 -2.22 2.96 -6.32
CA TYR A 114 -1.82 3.58 -5.05
C TYR A 114 -2.27 2.82 -3.80
N TYR A 115 -3.20 1.85 -3.90
CA TYR A 115 -3.86 1.27 -2.73
C TYR A 115 -4.11 -0.25 -2.82
N ARG A 116 -3.72 -0.95 -3.91
CA ARG A 116 -4.04 -2.38 -4.09
C ARG A 116 -3.34 -3.36 -3.12
N SER A 117 -2.35 -2.90 -2.37
CA SER A 117 -1.62 -3.70 -1.38
C SER A 117 -1.45 -2.92 -0.08
N ARG A 118 -1.25 -3.64 1.04
CA ARG A 118 -1.03 -3.04 2.37
C ARG A 118 0.16 -2.09 2.40
N GLU A 119 1.21 -2.41 1.65
CA GLU A 119 2.37 -1.53 1.49
C GLU A 119 2.00 -0.24 0.76
N LEU A 120 1.27 -0.33 -0.36
CA LEU A 120 0.87 0.85 -1.14
C LEU A 120 -0.06 1.77 -0.34
N VAL A 121 -1.02 1.20 0.41
CA VAL A 121 -1.86 1.97 1.34
C VAL A 121 -1.00 2.70 2.39
N SER A 122 -0.01 2.01 2.96
CA SER A 122 0.90 2.61 3.95
C SER A 122 1.73 3.73 3.35
N LYS A 123 2.31 3.52 2.16
CA LYS A 123 3.06 4.55 1.41
C LYS A 123 2.18 5.76 1.07
N ALA A 124 0.94 5.54 0.61
CA ALA A 124 0.02 6.62 0.28
C ALA A 124 -0.35 7.45 1.51
N ASN A 125 -0.65 6.81 2.64
CA ASN A 125 -0.98 7.50 3.89
C ASN A 125 0.22 8.24 4.48
N LEU A 126 1.38 7.59 4.54
CA LEU A 126 2.63 8.24 4.96
C LEU A 126 2.98 9.42 4.05
N GLY A 127 2.75 9.29 2.74
CA GLY A 127 2.99 10.37 1.80
C GLY A 127 2.12 11.60 2.06
N ARG A 128 0.85 11.42 2.41
CA ARG A 128 -0.05 12.51 2.83
C ARG A 128 0.46 13.18 4.11
N VAL A 129 0.79 12.38 5.13
CA VAL A 129 1.33 12.91 6.39
C VAL A 129 2.60 13.72 6.13
N VAL A 130 3.58 13.15 5.42
CA VAL A 130 4.86 13.83 5.13
C VAL A 130 4.69 15.10 4.30
N ALA A 131 3.70 15.17 3.41
CA ALA A 131 3.38 16.39 2.69
C ALA A 131 3.05 17.54 3.67
N ASP A 132 2.22 17.24 4.68
CA ASP A 132 1.72 18.21 5.66
C ASP A 132 2.68 18.45 6.84
N LEU A 133 3.63 17.54 7.10
CA LEU A 133 4.57 17.64 8.23
C LEU A 133 5.45 18.89 8.14
N GLN A 134 5.38 19.80 9.09
CA GLN A 134 6.27 20.97 9.19
C GLN A 134 6.69 21.15 10.65
N ASP A 135 7.79 21.87 10.87
CA ASP A 135 8.28 22.25 12.21
C ASP A 135 8.52 21.09 13.20
N ILE A 136 8.80 19.89 12.67
CA ILE A 136 9.19 18.73 13.46
C ILE A 136 10.47 18.10 12.94
N ARG A 137 11.11 17.31 13.80
CA ARG A 137 12.27 16.51 13.46
C ARG A 137 11.87 15.06 13.26
N VAL A 138 12.30 14.47 12.13
CA VAL A 138 11.95 13.10 11.77
C VAL A 138 13.21 12.34 11.43
N GLY A 139 13.34 11.14 12.01
CA GLY A 139 14.27 10.10 11.57
C GLY A 139 13.49 8.99 10.91
N TYR A 140 14.17 8.16 10.14
CA TYR A 140 13.56 7.05 9.40
C TYR A 140 14.46 5.83 9.50
N ASP A 141 13.87 4.67 9.73
CA ASP A 141 14.60 3.40 9.68
C ASP A 141 13.66 2.32 9.16
N THR A 142 14.17 1.43 8.31
CA THR A 142 13.42 0.24 7.91
C THR A 142 13.64 -0.87 8.92
N ILE A 143 12.62 -1.73 9.12
CA ILE A 143 12.67 -2.83 10.10
C ILE A 143 13.93 -3.69 9.88
N ASN A 144 14.22 -4.02 8.62
CA ASN A 144 15.36 -4.83 8.19
C ASN A 144 16.66 -4.05 7.98
N GLN A 145 16.74 -2.79 8.43
CA GLN A 145 17.94 -1.92 8.37
C GLN A 145 18.52 -1.75 6.96
N THR A 146 17.68 -1.87 5.94
CA THR A 146 18.06 -1.64 4.54
C THR A 146 18.23 -0.16 4.23
N THR A 147 17.57 0.72 4.98
CA THR A 147 17.63 2.17 4.78
C THR A 147 17.41 2.87 6.12
N SER A 148 18.25 3.84 6.42
CA SER A 148 18.15 4.66 7.63
C SER A 148 18.47 6.13 7.32
N MET A 149 17.78 7.04 8.00
CA MET A 149 18.03 8.46 8.00
C MET A 149 18.11 8.95 9.46
N PRO A 150 19.13 9.75 9.81
CA PRO A 150 19.18 10.35 11.14
C PRO A 150 18.02 11.34 11.31
N ILE A 151 17.69 11.63 12.57
CA ILE A 151 16.67 12.63 12.92
C ILE A 151 17.13 14.01 12.46
N ARG A 152 16.34 14.66 11.59
CA ARG A 152 16.62 16.00 11.03
C ARG A 152 15.36 16.85 10.96
N ASP A 153 15.53 18.17 10.93
CA ASP A 153 14.42 19.12 10.74
C ASP A 153 13.77 18.93 9.37
N MET A 154 12.44 18.89 9.34
CA MET A 154 11.66 18.81 8.11
C MET A 154 11.41 20.21 7.55
N ASN A 155 11.89 20.45 6.32
CA ASN A 155 11.65 21.69 5.61
C ASN A 155 10.20 21.80 5.11
N GLU A 156 9.75 23.01 4.80
CA GLU A 156 8.36 23.31 4.40
C GLU A 156 7.96 22.54 3.12
N ARG A 157 8.80 22.59 2.09
CA ARG A 157 8.50 22.08 0.73
C ARG A 157 8.83 20.60 0.56
N LEU A 158 7.83 19.79 0.19
CA LEU A 158 8.00 18.34 -0.05
C LEU A 158 9.06 17.99 -1.11
N ALA A 159 9.24 18.84 -2.11
CA ALA A 159 10.07 18.55 -3.27
C ALA A 159 11.59 18.78 -3.07
N GLU A 160 12.02 19.22 -1.88
CA GLU A 160 13.44 19.50 -1.59
C GLU A 160 13.85 19.10 -0.16
N GLY A 161 15.15 19.16 0.11
CA GLY A 161 15.72 19.03 1.46
C GLY A 161 15.47 17.68 2.13
N ASN A 162 15.36 17.70 3.46
CA ASN A 162 15.18 16.50 4.28
C ASN A 162 13.79 15.87 4.06
N LYS A 163 12.76 16.68 3.81
CA LYS A 163 11.40 16.19 3.53
C LYS A 163 11.36 15.40 2.22
N LYS A 164 12.08 15.86 1.18
CA LYS A 164 12.25 15.09 -0.07
C LYS A 164 12.97 13.77 0.17
N ALA A 165 14.06 13.78 0.94
CA ALA A 165 14.79 12.56 1.25
C ALA A 165 13.92 11.55 2.02
N LEU A 166 13.09 12.02 2.95
CA LEU A 166 12.16 11.19 3.71
C LEU A 166 11.10 10.54 2.80
N ILE A 167 10.40 11.34 2.00
CA ILE A 167 9.39 10.79 1.07
C ILE A 167 10.04 9.86 0.05
N ASP A 168 11.28 10.15 -0.36
CA ASP A 168 12.02 9.29 -1.28
C ASP A 168 12.32 7.92 -0.69
N ASN A 169 12.76 7.86 0.56
CA ASN A 169 13.03 6.59 1.23
C ASN A 169 11.75 5.80 1.52
N ILE A 170 10.65 6.44 1.91
CA ILE A 170 9.37 5.77 2.17
C ILE A 170 8.85 5.02 0.95
N TYR A 171 8.87 5.67 -0.21
CA TYR A 171 8.35 5.05 -1.43
C TYR A 171 9.36 4.12 -2.12
N ALA A 172 10.65 4.18 -1.77
CA ALA A 172 11.67 3.26 -2.25
C ALA A 172 11.66 1.91 -1.51
N VAL A 173 10.88 1.77 -0.43
CA VAL A 173 10.71 0.49 0.28
C VAL A 173 10.18 -0.56 -0.68
N ASP A 174 10.79 -1.74 -0.68
CA ASP A 174 10.26 -2.94 -1.30
C ASP A 174 10.27 -4.01 -0.21
N SER A 175 9.10 -4.28 0.38
CA SER A 175 9.02 -5.09 1.60
C SER A 175 9.27 -6.57 1.29
N PHE A 176 10.32 -7.11 1.90
CA PHE A 176 10.68 -8.52 1.80
C PHE A 176 11.35 -9.00 3.10
N GLY A 177 11.18 -10.29 3.41
CA GLY A 177 11.85 -10.97 4.52
C GLY A 177 11.07 -10.97 5.83
N GLU A 178 11.80 -11.02 6.94
CA GLU A 178 11.25 -11.09 8.30
C GLU A 178 10.83 -9.71 8.85
N SER A 179 10.13 -9.71 9.98
CA SER A 179 9.64 -8.57 10.76
C SER A 179 10.23 -8.53 12.19
N PRO A 180 11.54 -8.24 12.36
CA PRO A 180 12.22 -8.08 13.66
C PRO A 180 11.83 -6.78 14.39
N LEU A 181 10.54 -6.65 14.74
CA LEU A 181 9.96 -5.40 15.26
C LEU A 181 10.58 -4.93 16.58
N ARG A 182 10.95 -5.85 17.47
CA ARG A 182 11.61 -5.48 18.74
C ARG A 182 12.99 -4.89 18.53
N GLN A 183 13.76 -5.44 17.61
CA GLN A 183 15.08 -4.91 17.27
C GLN A 183 14.94 -3.52 16.63
N ALA A 184 13.91 -3.29 15.82
CA ALA A 184 13.62 -1.96 15.29
C ALA A 184 13.31 -0.94 16.40
N LEU A 185 12.48 -1.30 17.37
CA LEU A 185 12.16 -0.43 18.51
C LEU A 185 13.36 -0.24 19.47
N ASP A 186 14.19 -1.25 19.68
CA ASP A 186 15.44 -1.13 20.44
C ASP A 186 16.40 -0.12 19.80
N ARG A 187 16.55 -0.15 18.46
CA ARG A 187 17.34 0.86 17.74
C ARG A 187 16.78 2.27 17.87
N ALA A 188 15.45 2.42 17.81
CA ALA A 188 14.80 3.71 18.05
C ALA A 188 15.08 4.22 19.48
N GLY A 189 14.96 3.34 20.48
CA GLY A 189 15.29 3.63 21.88
C GLY A 189 16.73 4.09 22.06
N LYS A 190 17.69 3.35 21.50
CA LYS A 190 19.12 3.71 21.51
C LYS A 190 19.40 5.04 20.83
N THR A 191 18.68 5.34 19.75
CA THR A 191 18.77 6.65 19.08
C THR A 191 18.33 7.77 20.02
N PHE A 192 17.19 7.62 20.71
CA PHE A 192 16.73 8.61 21.69
C PHE A 192 17.62 8.71 22.93
N ALA A 193 18.24 7.60 23.34
CA ALA A 193 19.23 7.56 24.42
C ALA A 193 20.60 8.13 24.03
N CYS A 194 20.78 8.54 22.77
CA CYS A 194 22.05 9.01 22.22
C CYS A 194 23.19 7.97 22.28
N GLU A 195 22.84 6.69 22.15
CA GLU A 195 23.76 5.55 22.18
C GLU A 195 24.23 5.10 20.79
N THR A 196 23.74 5.74 19.72
CA THR A 196 24.03 5.38 18.31
C THR A 196 25.22 6.14 17.69
N GLY A 197 25.97 6.94 18.48
CA GLY A 197 27.10 7.74 18.03
C GLY A 197 26.77 9.22 17.82
N ASN A 198 27.32 9.85 16.78
CA ASN A 198 27.36 11.32 16.58
C ASN A 198 25.99 12.01 16.29
N TYR A 199 24.88 11.29 16.37
CA TYR A 199 23.54 11.84 16.11
C TYR A 199 22.65 11.67 17.33
N CYS A 200 22.90 12.51 18.35
CA CYS A 200 22.05 12.63 19.52
C CYS A 200 20.86 13.56 19.20
N PRO A 201 19.61 13.06 19.17
CA PRO A 201 18.45 13.90 18.86
C PRO A 201 18.05 14.81 20.02
N ARG A 202 18.55 14.54 21.23
CA ARG A 202 18.30 15.33 22.43
C ARG A 202 18.97 16.70 22.28
N ALA A 203 18.17 17.77 22.36
CA ALA A 203 18.69 19.12 22.43
C ALA A 203 19.45 19.37 23.75
N GLU A 204 20.40 20.30 23.74
CA GLU A 204 21.12 20.70 24.94
C GLU A 204 20.16 21.30 25.99
N PRO A 205 20.48 21.18 27.30
CA PRO A 205 19.76 21.87 28.35
C PRO A 205 19.71 23.39 28.13
N PRO A 206 18.59 24.07 28.43
CA PRO A 206 17.37 23.52 29.05
C PRO A 206 16.35 22.96 28.04
N ALA A 207 16.53 23.19 26.73
CA ALA A 207 15.55 22.81 25.70
C ALA A 207 15.27 21.30 25.68
N GLY A 208 16.30 20.48 25.93
CA GLY A 208 16.16 19.02 25.98
C GLY A 208 15.35 18.47 27.16
N PHE A 209 15.07 19.26 28.21
CA PHE A 209 14.32 18.76 29.38
C PHE A 209 12.86 18.45 29.06
N CYS A 210 12.26 19.19 28.12
CA CYS A 210 10.85 19.03 27.72
C CYS A 210 10.71 18.46 26.30
N GLN A 211 11.80 17.98 25.69
CA GLN A 211 11.74 17.41 24.35
C GLN A 211 10.94 16.10 24.37
N GLN A 212 9.81 16.09 23.66
CA GLN A 212 9.02 14.89 23.44
C GLN A 212 9.60 14.11 22.24
N ASN A 213 9.74 12.79 22.41
CA ASN A 213 10.19 11.89 21.36
C ASN A 213 9.15 10.77 21.20
N PHE A 214 8.81 10.44 19.96
CA PHE A 214 7.84 9.41 19.63
C PHE A 214 8.44 8.45 18.61
N ALA A 215 8.18 7.16 18.77
CA ALA A 215 8.48 6.14 17.76
C ALA A 215 7.16 5.64 17.16
N LEU A 216 7.05 5.71 15.83
CA LEU A 216 5.94 5.14 15.07
C LEU A 216 6.47 3.94 14.28
N LEU A 217 5.86 2.77 14.51
CA LEU A 217 6.23 1.53 13.84
C LEU A 217 5.09 1.09 12.92
N TYR A 218 5.40 0.91 11.64
CA TYR A 218 4.48 0.39 10.63
C TYR A 218 4.92 -1.02 10.24
N THR A 219 4.01 -1.99 10.31
CA THR A 219 4.27 -3.41 10.00
C THR A 219 3.04 -4.04 9.34
N ASP A 220 3.28 -5.07 8.53
CA ASP A 220 2.25 -5.90 7.91
C ASP A 220 1.83 -7.09 8.77
N GLY A 221 2.41 -7.30 9.95
CA GLY A 221 2.04 -8.49 10.71
C GLY A 221 2.63 -8.57 12.10
N TYR A 222 2.35 -9.70 12.73
CA TYR A 222 2.98 -10.06 13.99
C TYR A 222 4.48 -10.21 13.79
N TRP A 223 5.20 -9.85 14.83
CA TRP A 223 6.64 -9.86 14.82
C TRP A 223 7.17 -11.31 14.77
N ASN A 224 8.33 -11.52 14.14
CA ASN A 224 9.07 -12.79 14.16
C ASN A 224 10.57 -12.55 14.49
N GLY A 225 11.24 -13.53 15.13
CA GLY A 225 12.65 -13.42 15.56
C GLY A 225 12.94 -13.45 17.08
N GLY A 226 14.23 -13.48 17.45
CA GLY A 226 14.76 -14.18 18.64
C GLY A 226 14.49 -13.68 20.07
N ALA A 227 13.31 -13.15 20.42
CA ALA A 227 12.88 -13.15 21.83
C ALA A 227 11.37 -12.95 22.09
N GLY A 228 10.49 -13.84 21.58
CA GLY A 228 9.14 -13.97 22.17
C GLY A 228 7.93 -14.60 21.44
N VAL A 229 8.06 -15.43 20.38
CA VAL A 229 6.99 -15.94 19.47
C VAL A 229 5.54 -15.41 19.54
N SER A 230 4.92 -15.17 18.37
CA SER A 230 3.74 -16.00 18.01
C SER A 230 3.55 -16.06 16.50
N SER A 231 3.55 -17.30 16.04
CA SER A 231 3.39 -17.78 14.68
C SER A 231 1.94 -17.74 14.18
N ASN A 232 1.82 -17.91 12.85
CA ASN A 232 0.67 -18.30 12.03
C ASN A 232 -0.27 -17.16 11.58
N GLU A 233 -0.23 -16.88 10.28
CA GLU A 233 -1.34 -17.31 9.41
C GLU A 233 -0.93 -18.60 8.69
#